data_AF-A0A8X7BIY2-F1
#
_entry.id   AF-A0A8X7BIY2-F1
#
_cell.length_a   1.000
_cell.length_b   1.000
_cell.length_c   1.000
_cell.angle_alpha   90.00
_cell.angle_beta   90.00
_cell.angle_gamma   90.00
#
_symmetry.space_group_name_H-M   'P 1'
#
loop_
_entity.id
_entity.type
_entity.pdbx_description
1 polymer ?
#
loop_
_entity_poly.entity_id
_entity_poly.type
_entity_poly.pdbx_seq_one_letter_code
_entity_poly.pdbx_strand_id
1 'polypeptide(L)'
;MLNEDSKNLEMSAVSIKILPFWTDRPEIWFYQVEAQFQIPRISLEETKFHYLVSQLEPKYVENIWDIVNRKSDTKYTDSKNR
;
A
#
# COMPACT_ATOMS: atom_id res chain seq x y z
N MET A 1 -18.54 -18.20 -30.19
CA MET A 1 -18.11 -19.17 -29.15
C MET A 1 -16.79 -18.64 -28.62
N LEU A 2 -16.83 -18.09 -27.41
CA LEU A 2 -15.69 -17.44 -26.76
C LEU A 2 -14.77 -18.54 -26.21
N ASN A 3 -13.49 -18.54 -26.57
CA ASN A 3 -12.49 -19.31 -25.84
C ASN A 3 -11.65 -18.32 -25.05
N GLU A 4 -11.88 -18.39 -23.75
CA GLU A 4 -11.31 -17.60 -22.67
C GLU A 4 -9.84 -17.97 -22.49
N ASP A 5 -8.97 -17.39 -23.31
CA ASP A 5 -7.54 -17.25 -22.98
C ASP A 5 -7.36 -16.10 -21.96
N SER A 6 -8.15 -16.12 -20.89
CA SER A 6 -7.84 -15.37 -19.69
C SER A 6 -6.66 -16.09 -19.05
N LYS A 7 -5.44 -15.77 -19.53
CA LYS A 7 -4.20 -16.09 -18.84
C LYS A 7 -4.42 -15.78 -17.37
N ASN A 8 -4.57 -16.85 -16.60
CA ASN A 8 -4.53 -16.80 -15.15
C ASN A 8 -3.10 -16.38 -14.84
N LEU A 9 -2.87 -15.06 -14.81
CA LEU A 9 -1.68 -14.46 -14.26
C LEU A 9 -1.73 -14.87 -12.80
N GLU A 10 -1.12 -16.02 -12.50
CA GLU A 10 -0.76 -16.36 -11.14
C GLU A 10 0.17 -15.24 -10.67
N MET A 11 -0.45 -14.21 -10.09
CA MET A 11 0.22 -13.15 -9.37
C MET A 11 0.89 -13.86 -8.22
N SER A 12 2.15 -14.25 -8.42
CA SER A 12 3.03 -14.69 -7.36
C SER A 12 3.00 -13.56 -6.32
N ALA A 13 2.23 -13.77 -5.25
CA ALA A 13 2.05 -12.77 -4.21
C ALA A 13 3.42 -12.56 -3.59
N VAL A 14 4.08 -11.47 -3.96
CA VAL A 14 5.32 -11.07 -3.31
C VAL A 14 4.95 -10.81 -1.86
N SER A 15 5.45 -11.66 -0.96
CA SER A 15 5.29 -11.45 0.46
C SER A 15 6.22 -10.31 0.89
N ILE A 16 5.66 -9.12 1.02
CA ILE A 16 6.35 -7.97 1.60
C ILE A 16 6.21 -8.10 3.11
N LYS A 17 7.34 -8.19 3.80
CA LYS A 17 7.35 -8.19 5.25
C LYS A 17 7.41 -6.76 5.77
N ILE A 18 6.25 -6.14 5.90
CA ILE A 18 6.13 -4.81 6.49
C ILE A 18 6.18 -4.92 8.01
N LEU A 19 6.91 -4.01 8.66
CA LEU A 19 6.97 -3.91 10.12
C LEU A 19 5.69 -3.26 10.67
N PRO A 20 5.33 -3.52 11.94
CA PRO A 20 4.29 -2.76 12.62
C PRO A 20 4.53 -1.25 12.51
N PHE A 21 3.45 -0.47 12.39
CA PHE A 21 3.53 0.99 12.27
C PHE A 21 4.16 1.64 13.50
N TRP A 22 5.08 2.59 13.29
CA TRP A 22 5.76 3.32 14.36
C TRP A 22 5.21 4.74 14.48
N THR A 23 4.42 5.00 15.51
CA THR A 23 3.81 6.33 15.73
C THR A 23 4.77 7.41 16.16
N ASP A 24 5.86 7.04 16.82
CA ASP A 24 6.89 7.94 17.31
C ASP A 24 7.85 8.40 16.21
N ARG A 25 7.99 7.60 15.14
CA ARG A 25 8.89 7.84 14.00
C ARG A 25 8.27 7.38 12.66
N PRO A 26 7.12 7.92 12.25
CA PRO A 26 6.45 7.52 11.01
C PRO A 26 7.34 7.72 9.78
N GLU A 27 8.17 8.76 9.77
CA GLU A 27 9.10 9.06 8.68
C GLU A 27 10.12 7.94 8.43
N ILE A 28 10.67 7.35 9.50
CA ILE A 28 11.61 6.24 9.42
C ILE A 28 10.90 4.96 8.99
N TRP A 29 9.69 4.74 9.51
CA TRP A 29 8.87 3.60 9.13
C TRP A 29 8.54 3.64 7.63
N PHE A 30 8.07 4.78 7.12
CA PHE A 30 7.77 4.93 5.68
C PHE A 30 9.01 4.68 4.81
N TYR A 31 10.19 5.17 5.22
CA TYR A 31 11.44 4.89 4.50
C TYR A 31 11.70 3.38 4.38
N GLN A 32 11.53 2.63 5.47
CA GLN A 32 11.72 1.17 5.45
C GLN A 32 10.68 0.45 4.59
N VAL A 33 9.42 0.85 4.67
CA VAL A 33 8.35 0.28 3.83
C VAL A 33 8.60 0.56 2.35
N GLU A 34 9.03 1.78 1.99
CA GLU A 34 9.35 2.12 0.62
C GLU A 34 10.54 1.32 0.08
N ALA A 35 11.56 1.06 0.91
CA ALA A 35 12.66 0.17 0.55
C ALA A 35 12.17 -1.26 0.28
N GLN A 36 11.19 -1.76 1.06
CA GLN A 36 10.57 -3.06 0.84
C GLN A 36 9.75 -3.11 -0.45
N PHE A 37 9.14 -2.01 -0.88
CA PHE A 37 8.46 -1.92 -2.19
C PHE A 37 9.43 -1.94 -3.37
N GLN A 38 10.64 -1.39 -3.23
CA GLN A 38 11.62 -1.35 -4.32
C GLN A 38 12.13 -2.74 -4.72
N ILE A 39 12.28 -3.67 -3.77
CA ILE A 39 12.78 -5.03 -4.02
C ILE A 39 11.94 -5.75 -5.10
N PRO A 40 10.59 -5.83 -4.98
CA PRO A 40 9.71 -6.36 -6.03
C PRO A 40 9.30 -5.35 -7.10
N ARG A 41 9.86 -4.14 -7.10
CA ARG A 41 9.52 -3.04 -8.03
C ARG A 41 8.04 -2.62 -7.97
N ILE A 42 7.47 -2.57 -6.78
CA ILE A 42 6.12 -2.05 -6.58
C ILE A 42 6.17 -0.52 -6.66
N SER A 43 5.64 0.00 -7.76
CA SER A 43 5.59 1.43 -8.06
C SER A 43 4.18 2.01 -8.03
N LEU A 44 3.15 1.19 -8.25
CA LEU A 44 1.76 1.64 -8.33
C LEU A 44 1.25 2.17 -6.98
N GLU A 45 0.75 3.41 -6.99
CA GLU A 45 0.21 4.09 -5.81
C GLU A 45 -0.90 3.29 -5.12
N GLU A 46 -1.82 2.71 -5.90
CA GLU A 46 -2.91 1.87 -5.39
C GLU A 46 -2.38 0.66 -4.62
N THR A 47 -1.39 -0.06 -5.17
CA THR A 47 -0.78 -1.20 -4.49
C THR A 47 -0.11 -0.80 -3.19
N LYS A 48 0.69 0.29 -3.20
CA LYS A 48 1.33 0.81 -1.98
C LYS A 48 0.31 1.24 -0.93
N PHE A 49 -0.79 1.86 -1.37
CA PHE A 49 -1.87 2.29 -0.50
C PHE A 49 -2.59 1.10 0.15
N HIS A 50 -2.87 0.03 -0.60
CA HIS A 50 -3.44 -1.20 -0.04
C HIS A 50 -2.52 -1.83 1.02
N TYR A 51 -1.21 -1.86 0.76
CA TYR A 51 -0.24 -2.26 1.77
C TYR A 51 -0.30 -1.37 3.00
N LEU A 52 -0.27 -0.04 2.84
CA LEU A 52 -0.35 0.90 3.97
C LEU A 52 -1.59 0.63 4.85
N VAL A 53 -2.79 0.61 4.25
CA VAL A 53 -4.04 0.42 5.00
C VAL A 53 -4.08 -0.94 5.70
N SER A 54 -3.50 -2.00 5.09
CA SER A 54 -3.42 -3.33 5.71
C SER A 54 -2.55 -3.39 6.98
N GLN A 55 -1.64 -2.43 7.17
CA GLN A 55 -0.68 -2.39 8.28
C GLN A 55 -1.10 -1.46 9.41
N LEU A 56 -2.05 -0.56 9.15
CA LEU A 56 -2.51 0.42 10.12
C LEU A 56 -3.62 -0.16 11.00
N GLU A 57 -3.54 0.10 12.30
CA GLU A 57 -4.67 -0.12 13.22
C GLU A 57 -5.85 0.80 12.85
N PRO A 58 -7.11 0.40 13.15
CA PRO A 58 -8.31 1.18 12.80
C PRO A 58 -8.24 2.65 13.21
N LYS A 59 -7.73 2.94 14.41
CA LYS A 59 -7.57 4.32 14.91
C LYS A 59 -6.68 5.21 14.03
N TYR A 60 -5.73 4.64 13.29
CA TYR A 60 -4.90 5.38 12.33
C TYR A 60 -5.56 5.48 10.97
N VAL A 61 -6.32 4.46 10.55
CA VAL A 61 -7.13 4.50 9.32
C VAL A 61 -8.20 5.58 9.40
N GLU A 62 -8.81 5.77 10.57
CA GLU A 62 -9.77 6.86 10.84
C GLU A 62 -9.17 8.25 10.53
N ASN A 63 -7.88 8.47 10.86
CA ASN A 63 -7.20 9.74 10.60
C ASN A 63 -6.99 10.05 9.11
N ILE A 64 -7.04 9.04 8.24
CA ILE A 64 -6.88 9.18 6.78
C ILE A 64 -8.14 8.77 6.02
N TRP A 65 -9.28 8.65 6.69
CA TRP A 65 -10.52 8.12 6.11
C TRP A 65 -11.04 8.96 4.93
N ASP A 66 -10.76 10.27 4.96
CA ASP A 66 -11.05 11.17 3.84
C ASP A 66 -10.24 10.82 2.57
N ILE A 67 -8.99 10.35 2.74
CA ILE A 67 -8.13 9.88 1.64
C ILE A 67 -8.57 8.49 1.17
N VAL A 68 -8.99 7.62 2.09
CA VAL A 68 -9.49 6.27 1.76
C VAL A 68 -10.70 6.38 0.82
N ASN A 69 -11.67 7.23 1.15
CA ASN A 69 -12.94 7.33 0.44
C ASN A 69 -12.92 8.14 -0.86
N ARG A 70 -11.93 9.00 -1.08
CA ARG A 70 -11.88 9.79 -2.32
C ARG A 70 -11.42 8.95 -3.51
N LYS A 71 -11.74 9.40 -4.72
CA LYS A 71 -11.12 8.90 -5.96
C LYS A 71 -9.89 9.75 -6.25
N SER A 72 -8.71 9.16 -6.13
CA SER A 72 -7.42 9.83 -6.33
C SER A 72 -6.36 8.76 -6.62
N ASP A 73 -5.44 9.09 -7.51
CA ASP A 73 -4.32 8.21 -7.88
C ASP A 73 -3.08 8.43 -6.99
N THR A 74 -3.16 9.33 -6.00
CA THR A 74 -2.04 9.74 -5.14
C THR A 74 -2.26 9.38 -3.66
N LYS A 75 -3.20 8.47 -3.36
CA LYS A 75 -3.62 8.16 -1.99
C LYS A 75 -2.48 7.79 -1.04
N TYR A 76 -1.51 7.00 -1.52
CA TYR A 76 -0.37 6.62 -0.70
C TYR A 76 0.48 7.84 -0.36
N THR A 77 0.83 8.63 -1.38
CA THR A 77 1.59 9.88 -1.22
C THR A 77 0.89 10.85 -0.26
N ASP A 78 -0.41 11.01 -0.40
CA ASP A 78 -1.19 11.93 0.43
C ASP A 78 -1.33 11.44 1.88
N SER A 79 -1.39 10.13 2.10
CA SER A 79 -1.44 9.54 3.44
C SER A 79 -0.11 9.69 4.18
N LYS A 80 1.01 9.60 3.45
CA LYS A 80 2.36 9.81 3.98
C LYS A 80 2.63 11.26 4.39
N ASN A 81 1.96 12.21 3.75
CA ASN A 81 2.13 13.65 4.02
C ASN A 81 1.12 14.22 5.05
N ARG A 82 0.34 13.36 5.69
CA ARG A 82 -0.60 13.73 6.77
C ARG A 82 0.15 13.95 8.08
#